data_AF-A0A565BK08-F1
#
_entry.id   AF-A0A565BK08-F1
#
_cell.length_a   1.000
_cell.length_b   1.000
_cell.length_c   1.000
_cell.angle_alpha   90.00
_cell.angle_beta   90.00
_cell.angle_gamma   90.00
#
_symmetry.space_group_name_H-M   'P 1'
#
loop_
_entity.id
_entity.type
_entity.pdbx_description
1 polymer ?
#
loop_
_entity_poly.entity_id
_entity_poly.type
_entity_poly.pdbx_seq_one_letter_code
_entity_poly.pdbx_strand_id
1 'polypeptide(L)'
;MNGFDSAKDHRFPGMIREKCMSLFKDPESDKIPIDRINLLIRYILVLALHVDNFKTNPEDIAKDLRMSKVDVRKHFENLGCKITRDKLIVLATLPVPLKFPEITRKRRR
;
A
#
# COMPACT_ATOMS: atom_id res chain seq x y z
N MET A 1 -24.00 20.75 0.27
CA MET A 1 -23.70 19.87 1.41
C MET A 1 -22.19 19.65 1.43
N ASN A 2 -21.51 20.13 2.46
CA ASN A 2 -20.06 19.95 2.60
C ASN A 2 -19.85 18.65 3.37
N GLY A 3 -19.24 17.63 2.75
CA GLY A 3 -19.06 16.27 3.30
C GLY A 3 -18.16 16.15 4.54
N PHE A 4 -17.91 17.25 5.25
CA PHE A 4 -17.12 17.31 6.48
C PHE A 4 -17.96 17.19 7.75
N ASP A 5 -19.29 17.35 7.68
CA ASP A 5 -20.15 17.28 8.87
C ASP A 5 -20.50 15.84 9.30
N SER A 6 -20.17 14.82 8.50
CA SER A 6 -20.56 13.43 8.77
C SER A 6 -19.62 12.64 9.70
N ALA A 7 -18.47 13.18 10.11
CA ALA A 7 -17.42 12.39 10.80
C ALA A 7 -17.02 12.88 12.20
N LYS A 8 -17.58 14.00 12.70
CA LYS A 8 -17.12 14.62 13.96
C LYS A 8 -17.30 13.72 15.19
N ASP A 9 -18.31 12.85 15.19
CA ASP A 9 -18.60 11.93 16.31
C ASP A 9 -18.32 10.45 16.00
N HIS A 10 -17.79 10.15 14.80
CA HIS A 10 -17.45 8.78 14.42
C HIS A 10 -16.17 8.34 15.13
N ARG A 11 -16.34 7.67 16.27
CA ARG A 11 -15.23 7.02 16.97
C ARG A 11 -14.90 5.71 16.28
N PHE A 12 -13.62 5.50 15.99
CA PHE A 12 -13.15 4.18 15.61
C PHE A 12 -13.50 3.17 16.71
N PRO A 13 -14.07 2.00 16.38
CA PRO A 13 -14.27 0.94 17.35
C PRO A 13 -12.97 0.65 18.11
N GLY A 14 -13.05 0.56 19.44
CA GLY A 14 -11.86 0.44 20.32
C GLY A 14 -10.95 -0.71 19.89
N MET A 15 -11.53 -1.86 19.57
CA MET A 15 -10.80 -3.05 19.10
C MET A 15 -9.98 -2.79 17.83
N ILE A 16 -10.50 -2.02 16.86
CA ILE A 16 -9.77 -1.68 15.63
C ILE A 16 -8.61 -0.75 15.96
N ARG A 17 -8.86 0.26 16.79
CA ARG A 17 -7.84 1.21 17.23
C ARG A 17 -6.70 0.49 17.96
N GLU A 18 -7.03 -0.39 18.90
CA GLU A 18 -6.06 -1.21 19.64
C GLU A 18 -5.24 -2.09 18.72
N LYS A 19 -5.88 -2.74 17.74
CA LYS A 19 -5.18 -3.58 16.76
C LYS A 19 -4.21 -2.76 15.90
N CYS A 20 -4.63 -1.58 15.43
CA CYS A 20 -3.76 -0.68 14.68
C CYS A 20 -2.57 -0.21 15.52
N MET A 21 -2.80 0.17 16.78
CA MET A 21 -1.72 0.58 17.68
C MET A 21 -0.74 -0.57 17.93
N SER A 22 -1.24 -1.78 18.16
CA SER A 22 -0.40 -2.97 18.36
C SER A 22 0.44 -3.34 17.12
N LEU A 23 -0.09 -3.14 15.91
CA LEU A 23 0.61 -3.53 14.68
C LEU A 23 1.62 -2.50 14.21
N PHE A 24 1.35 -1.20 14.42
CA PHE A 24 2.11 -0.13 13.79
C PHE A 24 2.85 0.78 14.78
N LYS A 25 2.42 0.90 16.05
CA LYS A 25 3.10 1.75 17.04
C LYS A 25 4.25 0.99 17.71
N ASP A 26 5.33 1.70 17.99
CA ASP A 26 6.39 1.24 18.89
C ASP A 26 5.99 1.54 20.36
N PRO A 27 6.03 0.57 21.28
CA PRO A 27 5.75 0.82 22.69
C PRO A 27 6.75 1.79 23.35
N GLU A 28 7.98 1.89 22.85
CA GLU A 28 9.06 2.67 23.46
C GLU A 28 9.27 4.04 22.81
N SER A 29 8.58 4.31 21.70
CA SER A 29 8.75 5.54 20.92
C SER A 29 7.41 6.07 20.40
N ASP A 30 7.24 7.39 20.45
CA ASP A 30 6.08 8.04 19.85
C ASP A 30 6.18 8.14 18.32
N LYS A 31 7.36 7.87 17.73
CA LYS A 31 7.53 7.81 16.28
C LYS A 31 7.24 6.39 15.78
N ILE A 32 6.49 6.31 14.67
CA ILE A 32 6.27 5.04 13.96
C ILE A 32 7.59 4.63 13.27
N PRO A 33 8.13 3.43 13.56
CA PRO A 33 9.32 2.93 12.89
C PRO A 33 9.12 2.77 11.37
N ILE A 34 10.19 2.93 10.59
CA ILE A 34 10.12 2.92 9.12
C ILE A 34 9.58 1.58 8.58
N ASP A 35 9.96 0.46 9.17
CA ASP A 35 9.45 -0.88 8.85
C ASP A 35 7.94 -0.99 9.09
N ARG A 36 7.42 -0.35 10.14
CA ARG A 36 5.99 -0.30 10.45
C ARG A 36 5.22 0.60 9.50
N ILE A 37 5.80 1.73 9.08
CA ILE A 37 5.26 2.57 8.00
C ILE A 37 5.15 1.76 6.71
N ASN A 38 6.22 1.05 6.33
CA ASN A 38 6.24 0.20 5.15
C ASN A 38 5.20 -0.93 5.23
N LEU A 39 5.00 -1.50 6.42
CA LEU A 39 3.96 -2.50 6.65
C LEU A 39 2.56 -1.91 6.44
N LEU A 40 2.28 -0.75 7.04
CA LEU A 40 1.00 -0.05 6.88
C LEU A 40 0.69 0.24 5.41
N ILE A 41 1.69 0.73 4.66
CA ILE A 41 1.57 0.97 3.22
C ILE A 41 1.19 -0.33 2.50
N ARG A 42 1.87 -1.45 2.78
CA ARG A 42 1.53 -2.75 2.16
C ARG A 42 0.08 -3.17 2.43
N TYR A 43 -0.42 -3.00 3.65
CA TYR A 43 -1.83 -3.27 3.97
C TYR A 43 -2.78 -2.39 3.16
N ILE A 44 -2.50 -1.08 3.07
CA ILE A 44 -3.31 -0.14 2.27
C ILE A 44 -3.33 -0.57 0.80
N LEU A 45 -2.18 -0.93 0.22
CA LEU A 45 -2.11 -1.37 -1.18
C LEU A 45 -2.91 -2.65 -1.43
N VAL A 46 -2.89 -3.61 -0.50
CA VAL A 46 -3.70 -4.84 -0.60
C VAL A 46 -5.19 -4.53 -0.56
N LEU A 47 -5.62 -3.60 0.31
CA LEU A 47 -7.02 -3.15 0.34
C LEU A 47 -7.42 -2.45 -0.96
N ALA A 48 -6.56 -1.58 -1.50
CA ALA A 48 -6.77 -0.94 -2.79
C ALA A 48 -6.89 -1.97 -3.93
N LEU A 49 -6.00 -2.97 -3.97
CA LEU A 49 -6.10 -4.08 -4.93
C LEU A 49 -7.42 -4.84 -4.80
N HIS A 50 -7.91 -5.09 -3.59
CA HIS A 50 -9.20 -5.77 -3.40
C HIS A 50 -10.37 -4.95 -3.96
N VAL A 51 -10.37 -3.64 -3.75
CA VAL A 51 -11.42 -2.74 -4.26
C VAL A 51 -11.36 -2.62 -5.79
N ASP A 52 -10.16 -2.61 -6.36
CA ASP A 52 -9.92 -2.44 -7.80
C ASP A 52 -9.88 -3.77 -8.59
N ASN A 53 -10.48 -4.84 -8.07
CA ASN A 53 -10.48 -6.17 -8.71
C ASN A 53 -9.07 -6.64 -9.12
N PHE A 54 -8.09 -6.43 -8.23
CA PHE A 54 -6.68 -6.78 -8.38
C PHE A 54 -5.97 -6.10 -9.56
N LYS A 55 -6.51 -4.98 -10.06
CA LYS A 55 -5.94 -4.18 -11.15
C LYS A 55 -6.11 -2.69 -10.87
N THR A 56 -5.05 -2.04 -10.37
CA THR A 56 -5.07 -0.64 -9.91
C THR A 56 -4.08 0.24 -10.67
N ASN A 57 -4.30 1.55 -10.66
CA ASN A 57 -3.37 2.55 -11.18
C ASN A 57 -2.43 3.05 -10.06
N PRO A 58 -1.13 2.71 -10.07
CA PRO A 58 -0.19 3.14 -9.04
C PRO A 58 -0.02 4.65 -8.94
N GLU A 59 -0.33 5.40 -10.00
CA GLU A 59 -0.17 6.86 -9.99
C GLU A 59 -1.19 7.57 -9.11
N ASP A 60 -2.41 7.04 -9.04
CA ASP A 60 -3.47 7.62 -8.22
C ASP A 60 -3.18 7.35 -6.74
N ILE A 61 -2.77 6.12 -6.42
CA ILE A 61 -2.29 5.75 -5.08
C ILE A 61 -1.09 6.59 -4.66
N ALA A 62 -0.15 6.88 -5.57
CA ALA A 62 1.00 7.73 -5.26
C ALA A 62 0.61 9.16 -4.89
N LYS A 63 -0.44 9.72 -5.53
CA LYS A 63 -0.98 11.04 -5.17
C LYS A 63 -1.65 11.00 -3.81
N ASP A 64 -2.49 9.99 -3.56
CA ASP A 64 -3.25 9.87 -2.30
C ASP A 64 -2.33 9.67 -1.09
N LEU A 65 -1.30 8.83 -1.23
CA LEU A 65 -0.30 8.60 -0.18
C LEU A 65 0.80 9.66 -0.14
N ARG A 66 0.81 10.61 -1.09
CA ARG A 66 1.86 11.63 -1.25
C ARG A 66 3.27 11.02 -1.30
N MET A 67 3.40 9.91 -2.03
CA MET A 67 4.65 9.16 -2.19
C MET A 67 5.19 9.31 -3.61
N SER A 68 6.49 9.05 -3.77
CA SER A 68 7.06 8.98 -5.12
C SER A 68 6.46 7.81 -5.90
N LYS A 69 6.20 7.99 -7.20
CA LYS A 69 5.72 6.92 -8.09
C LYS A 69 6.65 5.71 -8.07
N VAL A 70 7.95 5.95 -7.91
CA VAL A 70 8.99 4.92 -7.88
C VAL A 70 8.86 4.05 -6.62
N ASP A 71 8.61 4.65 -5.45
CA ASP A 71 8.51 3.89 -4.21
C ASP A 71 7.21 3.09 -4.14
N VAL A 72 6.08 3.68 -4.56
CA VAL A 72 4.80 2.96 -4.67
C VAL A 72 4.94 1.75 -5.60
N ARG A 73 5.62 1.92 -6.74
CA ARG A 73 5.91 0.83 -7.66
C ARG A 73 6.72 -0.30 -6.99
N LYS A 74 7.77 0.01 -6.23
CA LYS A 74 8.54 -0.99 -5.48
C LYS A 74 7.65 -1.75 -4.49
N HIS A 75 6.73 -1.06 -3.81
CA HIS A 75 5.80 -1.71 -2.89
C HIS A 75 4.87 -2.69 -3.62
N PHE A 76 4.32 -2.31 -4.78
CA PHE A 76 3.52 -3.22 -5.62
C PHE A 76 4.34 -4.42 -6.13
N GLU A 77 5.57 -4.20 -6.59
CA GLU A 77 6.45 -5.29 -7.04
C GLU A 77 6.77 -6.27 -5.90
N ASN A 78 7.01 -5.77 -4.68
CA ASN A 78 7.22 -6.60 -3.49
C ASN A 78 5.97 -7.40 -3.08
N LEU A 79 4.77 -6.94 -3.44
CA LEU A 79 3.52 -7.69 -3.26
C LEU A 79 3.29 -8.75 -4.35
N GLY A 80 4.16 -8.83 -5.36
CA GLY A 80 4.01 -9.74 -6.50
C GLY A 80 3.16 -9.17 -7.63
N CYS A 81 2.84 -7.87 -7.62
CA CYS A 81 2.13 -7.23 -8.72
C CYS A 81 3.05 -7.10 -9.95
N LYS A 82 2.49 -7.35 -11.12
CA LYS A 82 3.11 -7.04 -12.39
C LYS A 82 2.74 -5.63 -12.81
N ILE A 83 3.75 -4.84 -13.14
CA ILE A 83 3.57 -3.48 -13.64
C ILE A 83 3.59 -3.52 -15.16
N THR A 84 2.47 -3.17 -15.78
CA THR A 84 2.34 -3.09 -17.24
C THR A 84 2.01 -1.65 -17.63
N ARG A 85 2.42 -1.26 -18.84
CA ARG A 85 1.98 -0.01 -19.45
C ARG A 85 0.92 -0.37 -20.48
N ASP A 86 -0.31 0.09 -20.25
CA ASP A 86 -1.39 0.02 -21.22
C ASP A 86 -1.57 1.41 -21.82
N LYS A 87 -1.09 1.58 -23.06
CA LYS A 87 -1.04 2.86 -23.78
C LYS A 87 -0.28 3.94 -22.98
N LEU A 88 -1.02 4.80 -22.28
CA LEU A 88 -0.54 5.95 -21.51
C LEU A 88 -0.61 5.71 -19.99
N ILE A 89 -1.26 4.64 -19.55
CA ILE A 89 -1.52 4.38 -18.12
C ILE A 89 -0.62 3.25 -17.64
N VAL A 90 -0.01 3.44 -16.48
CA VAL A 90 0.71 2.39 -15.76
C VAL A 90 -0.29 1.64 -14.89
N LEU A 91 -0.33 0.32 -15.00
CA LEU A 91 -1.25 -0.54 -14.25
C LEU A 91 -0.46 -1.54 -13.43
N ALA A 92 -0.79 -1.65 -12.15
CA ALA A 92 -0.35 -2.74 -11.29
C ALA A 92 -1.45 -3.80 -11.26
N THR A 93 -1.11 -5.02 -11.62
CA THR A 93 -2.03 -6.16 -11.61
C THR A 93 -1.45 -7.28 -10.78
N LEU A 94 -2.23 -7.85 -9.87
CA LEU A 94 -1.84 -9.04 -9.12
C LEU A 94 -2.30 -10.29 -9.88
N PRO A 95 -1.40 -11.03 -10.57
CA PRO A 95 -1.79 -12.15 -11.41
C PRO A 95 -2.11 -13.39 -10.59
N VAL A 96 -2.96 -14.27 -11.14
CA VAL A 96 -3.17 -15.63 -10.66
C VAL A 96 -2.47 -16.60 -11.63
N PRO A 97 -1.67 -17.58 -11.15
CA PRO A 97 -1.23 -17.75 -9.77
C PRO A 97 -0.22 -16.67 -9.37
N LEU A 98 -0.17 -16.37 -8.07
CA LEU A 98 0.73 -15.38 -7.49
C LEU A 98 2.19 -15.75 -7.77
N LYS A 99 2.95 -14.84 -8.38
CA LYS A 99 4.38 -15.01 -8.66
C LYS A 99 5.16 -13.91 -7.97
N PHE A 100 5.99 -14.29 -7.00
CA PHE A 100 6.92 -13.37 -6.38
C PHE A 100 8.15 -13.16 -7.26
N PRO A 101 8.78 -11.97 -7.24
CA PRO A 101 10.03 -11.74 -7.95
C PRO A 101 11.11 -12.69 -7.43
N GLU A 102 11.71 -13.46 -8.33
CA GLU A 102 12.88 -14.27 -8.01
C GLU A 102 14.08 -13.35 -7.74
N ILE A 103 14.86 -13.65 -6.70
CA ILE A 103 16.07 -12.90 -6.37
C ILE A 103 17.09 -13.15 -7.48
N THR A 104 17.07 -12.32 -8.52
CA THR A 104 18.08 -12.37 -9.59
C THR A 104 19.38 -11.82 -9.02
N ARG A 105 20.28 -12.72 -8.61
CA ARG A 105 21.69 -12.35 -8.35
C ARG A 105 22.26 -11.81 -9.65
N LYS A 106 22.37 -10.49 -9.76
CA LYS A 106 23.11 -9.87 -10.87
C LYS A 106 24.52 -10.43 -10.87
N ARG A 107 24.84 -11.26 -11.86
CA ARG A 107 26.20 -11.73 -12.12
C ARG A 107 27.00 -10.48 -12.48
N ARG A 108 27.87 -10.02 -11.57
CA ARG A 108 28.83 -8.96 -11.88
C ARG A 108 29.68 -9.47 -13.06
N ARG A 109 29.65 -8.73 -14.18
CA ARG A 109 30.62 -8.89 -15.26
C ARG A 109 31.88 -8.14 -14.88
#